data_AF-A0A4Y9ZN44-F1
#
_entry.id   AF-A0A4Y9ZN44-F1
#
_cell.length_a   1.000
_cell.length_b   1.000
_cell.length_c   1.000
_cell.angle_alpha   90.00
_cell.angle_beta   90.00
_cell.angle_gamma   90.00
#
_symmetry.space_group_name_H-M   'P 1'
#
loop_
_entity.id
_entity.type
_entity.pdbx_description
1 polymer ?
#
loop_
_entity_poly.entity_id
_entity_poly.type
_entity_poly.pdbx_seq_one_letter_code
_entity_poly.pdbx_strand_id
1 'polypeptide(L)'
;MLGPALRKRYLKDGQLEALKLLQEVAEKNNLTLAEIGYRWIHHHSLLQPGDGITFGASSVAHLEQNITNAEKGPLPDDVVAAIDLAHKVVGLDAPFYAR
;
A
#
# COMPACT_ATOMS: atom_id res chain seq x y z
N MET A 1 -10.68 14.30 -3.20
CA MET A 1 -11.21 13.12 -3.92
C MET A 1 -10.33 12.81 -5.12
N LEU A 2 -10.10 11.53 -5.43
CA LEU A 2 -9.33 11.13 -6.62
C LEU A 2 -10.00 11.62 -7.91
N GLY A 3 -9.22 12.20 -8.82
CA GLY A 3 -9.70 12.65 -10.13
C GLY A 3 -10.10 11.49 -11.06
N PRO A 4 -10.87 11.74 -12.12
CA PRO A 4 -11.43 10.68 -12.99
C PRO A 4 -10.38 9.71 -13.55
N ALA A 5 -9.20 10.22 -13.94
CA ALA A 5 -8.11 9.40 -14.48
C ALA A 5 -7.53 8.42 -13.45
N LEU A 6 -7.37 8.84 -12.19
CA LEU A 6 -6.87 7.98 -11.12
C LEU A 6 -7.91 6.93 -10.71
N ARG A 7 -9.19 7.32 -10.66
CA ARG A 7 -10.28 6.37 -10.42
C ARG A 7 -10.31 5.27 -11.47
N LYS A 8 -10.29 5.63 -12.76
CA LYS A 8 -10.24 4.65 -13.86
C LYS A 8 -9.02 3.73 -13.78
N ARG A 9 -7.88 4.25 -13.31
CA ARG A 9 -6.62 3.49 -13.22
C ARG A 9 -6.58 2.53 -12.02
N TYR A 10 -7.13 2.91 -10.87
CA TYR A 10 -6.91 2.20 -9.60
C TYR A 10 -8.17 1.70 -8.89
N LEU A 11 -9.37 2.09 -9.32
CA LEU A 11 -10.64 1.60 -8.76
C LEU A 11 -11.32 0.62 -9.73
N LYS A 12 -10.68 -0.54 -9.95
CA LYS A 12 -11.31 -1.67 -10.63
C LYS A 12 -11.67 -2.75 -9.62
N ASP A 13 -12.46 -3.73 -10.06
CA ASP A 13 -13.01 -4.78 -9.19
C ASP A 13 -11.91 -5.55 -8.45
N GLY A 14 -10.82 -5.93 -9.13
CA GLY A 14 -9.68 -6.62 -8.49
C GLY A 14 -9.04 -5.80 -7.36
N GLN A 15 -8.88 -4.48 -7.53
CA GLN A 15 -8.37 -3.61 -6.47
C GLN A 15 -9.35 -3.46 -5.30
N LEU A 16 -10.65 -3.43 -5.57
CA LEU A 16 -11.67 -3.33 -4.51
C LEU A 16 -11.75 -4.63 -3.69
N GLU A 17 -11.67 -5.80 -4.33
CA GLU A 17 -11.62 -7.08 -3.63
C GLU A 17 -10.33 -7.25 -2.82
N ALA A 18 -9.19 -6.87 -3.39
CA ALA A 18 -7.92 -6.82 -2.66
C ALA A 18 -8.00 -5.90 -1.42
N LEU A 19 -8.67 -4.75 -1.55
CA LEU A 19 -8.84 -3.81 -0.44
C LEU A 19 -9.65 -4.41 0.72
N LYS A 20 -10.74 -5.13 0.40
CA LYS A 20 -11.56 -5.82 1.42
C LYS A 20 -10.73 -6.84 2.20
N LEU A 21 -9.96 -7.66 1.48
CA LEU A 21 -9.07 -8.67 2.09
C LEU A 21 -8.03 -8.02 3.01
N LEU A 22 -7.42 -6.92 2.58
CA LEU A 22 -6.45 -6.19 3.38
C LEU A 22 -7.10 -5.48 4.59
N GLN A 23 -8.36 -5.09 4.49
CA GLN A 23 -9.06 -4.41 5.58
C GLN A 23 -9.31 -5.36 6.76
N GLU A 24 -9.70 -6.60 6.50
CA GLU A 24 -9.90 -7.61 7.56
C GLU A 24 -8.61 -7.87 8.37
N VAL A 25 -7.47 -8.03 7.70
CA VAL A 25 -6.19 -8.27 8.38
C VAL A 25 -5.65 -7.02 9.06
N ALA A 26 -5.94 -5.84 8.52
CA ALA A 26 -5.58 -4.56 9.13
C ALA A 26 -6.30 -4.36 10.46
N GLU A 27 -7.61 -4.61 10.50
CA GLU A 27 -8.43 -4.51 11.72
C GLU A 27 -7.95 -5.51 12.79
N LYS A 28 -7.70 -6.76 12.40
CA LYS A 28 -7.16 -7.79 13.31
C LYS A 28 -5.83 -7.39 13.96
N ASN A 29 -4.97 -6.71 13.22
CA ASN A 29 -3.65 -6.28 13.68
C ASN A 29 -3.62 -4.85 14.23
N ASN A 30 -4.78 -4.17 14.33
CA ASN A 30 -4.89 -2.77 14.74
C ASN A 30 -3.98 -1.83 13.91
N LEU A 31 -3.94 -2.05 12.60
CA LEU A 31 -3.17 -1.26 11.63
C LEU A 31 -4.11 -0.50 10.70
N THR A 32 -3.64 0.62 10.17
CA THR A 32 -4.33 1.29 9.06
C THR A 32 -3.79 0.78 7.73
N LEU A 33 -4.62 0.80 6.68
CA LEU A 33 -4.17 0.42 5.32
C LEU A 33 -3.02 1.30 4.81
N ALA A 34 -3.00 2.59 5.19
CA ALA A 34 -1.91 3.50 4.85
C ALA A 34 -0.60 3.06 5.53
N GLU A 35 -0.65 2.72 6.82
CA GLU A 35 0.51 2.20 7.55
C GLU A 35 1.04 0.90 6.92
N ILE A 36 0.13 -0.02 6.56
CA ILE A 36 0.49 -1.26 5.87
C ILE A 36 1.24 -0.95 4.57
N GLY A 37 0.71 -0.06 3.73
CA GLY A 37 1.36 0.31 2.47
C GLY A 37 2.77 0.86 2.67
N TYR A 38 2.96 1.79 3.61
CA TYR A 38 4.28 2.39 3.86
C TYR A 38 5.29 1.40 4.44
N ARG A 39 4.89 0.59 5.43
CA ARG A 39 5.77 -0.42 6.03
C ARG A 39 6.11 -1.52 5.02
N TRP A 40 5.18 -1.88 4.13
CA TRP A 40 5.45 -2.85 3.07
C TRP A 40 6.51 -2.32 2.09
N ILE A 41 6.36 -1.08 1.62
CA ILE A 41 7.37 -0.47 0.72
C ILE A 41 8.74 -0.42 1.41
N HIS A 42 8.79 -0.03 2.69
CA HIS A 42 10.07 0.15 3.38
C HIS A 42 10.77 -1.18 3.76
N HIS A 43 10.02 -2.20 4.16
CA HIS A 43 10.61 -3.42 4.74
C HIS A 43 10.49 -4.68 3.89
N HIS A 44 9.55 -4.71 2.93
CA HIS A 44 9.17 -5.94 2.22
C HIS A 44 9.24 -5.80 0.70
N SER A 45 9.59 -4.63 0.19
CA SER A 45 9.80 -4.40 -1.23
C SER A 45 11.20 -4.82 -1.68
N LEU A 46 11.48 -4.64 -2.97
CA LEU A 46 12.80 -4.93 -3.56
C LEU A 46 13.81 -3.79 -3.40
N LEU A 47 13.45 -2.69 -2.72
CA LEU A 47 14.34 -1.53 -2.53
C LEU A 47 15.63 -1.92 -1.80
N GLN A 48 16.74 -1.31 -2.21
CA GLN A 48 18.08 -1.55 -1.68
C GLN A 48 18.67 -0.27 -1.04
N PRO A 49 19.75 -0.37 -0.25
CA PRO A 49 20.48 0.80 0.22
C PRO A 49 20.88 1.72 -0.93
N GLY A 50 20.45 2.98 -0.87
CA GLY A 50 20.65 3.97 -1.94
C GLY A 50 19.38 4.29 -2.74
N ASP A 51 18.37 3.42 -2.70
CA ASP A 51 17.05 3.73 -3.23
C ASP A 51 16.25 4.64 -2.28
N GLY A 52 15.24 5.33 -2.82
CA GLY A 52 14.41 6.28 -2.08
C GLY A 52 12.91 6.10 -2.29
N ILE A 53 12.14 6.47 -1.27
CA ILE A 53 10.67 6.50 -1.32
C ILE A 53 10.22 7.96 -1.50
N THR A 54 9.43 8.23 -2.54
CA THR A 54 8.79 9.55 -2.71
C THR A 54 7.44 9.58 -2.02
N PHE A 55 7.27 10.52 -1.09
CA PHE A 55 6.01 10.72 -0.39
C PHE A 55 5.19 11.83 -1.05
N GLY A 56 3.95 11.50 -1.41
CA GLY A 56 2.93 12.48 -1.77
C GLY A 56 2.05 12.79 -0.56
N ALA A 57 1.93 14.07 -0.19
CA ALA A 57 1.06 14.51 0.90
C ALA A 57 0.35 15.82 0.57
N SER A 58 -0.83 16.01 1.15
CA SER A 58 -1.63 17.25 1.01
C SER A 58 -1.45 18.23 2.18
N SER A 59 -0.67 17.85 3.19
CA SER A 59 -0.34 18.66 4.36
C SER A 59 0.94 18.12 5.02
N VAL A 60 1.57 18.95 5.86
CA VAL A 60 2.77 18.54 6.62
C VAL A 60 2.43 17.42 7.61
N ALA A 61 1.31 17.53 8.33
CA ALA A 61 0.88 16.50 9.26
C ALA A 61 0.66 15.13 8.59
N HIS A 62 0.09 15.11 7.37
CA HIS A 62 -0.02 13.85 6.60
C HIS A 62 1.36 13.30 6.22
N LEU A 63 2.30 14.16 5.85
CA LEU A 63 3.66 13.73 5.51
C LEU A 63 4.37 13.13 6.73
N GLU A 64 4.33 13.81 7.88
CA GLU A 64 4.93 13.35 9.15
C GLU A 64 4.35 11.99 9.56
N GLN A 65 3.02 11.81 9.45
CA GLN A 65 2.38 10.54 9.76
C GLN A 65 2.80 9.41 8.82
N ASN A 66 2.96 9.71 7.52
CA ASN A 66 3.39 8.73 6.52
C ASN A 66 4.84 8.29 6.74
N ILE A 67 5.74 9.23 7.04
CA ILE A 67 7.13 8.95 7.38
C ILE A 67 7.20 8.12 8.67
N THR A 68 6.50 8.55 9.72
CA THR A 68 6.42 7.82 11.00
C THR A 68 5.93 6.39 10.78
N ASN A 69 4.95 6.18 9.89
CA ASN A 69 4.49 4.83 9.57
C ASN A 69 5.54 4.01 8.85
N ALA A 70 6.29 4.59 7.89
CA ALA A 70 7.34 3.90 7.16
C ALA A 70 8.50 3.45 8.06
N GLU A 71 8.84 4.23 9.08
CA GLU A 71 9.95 3.95 10.02
C GLU A 71 9.62 2.86 11.07
N LYS A 72 8.33 2.54 11.27
CA LYS A 72 7.93 1.42 12.11
C LYS A 72 8.41 0.12 11.47
N GLY A 73 8.87 -0.83 12.30
CA GLY A 73 9.47 -2.09 11.85
C GLY A 73 8.58 -2.99 10.94
N PRO A 74 9.07 -4.18 10.58
CA PRO A 74 8.43 -5.04 9.59
C PRO A 74 6.99 -5.40 9.98
N LEU A 75 6.13 -5.53 8.96
CA LEU A 75 4.76 -6.01 9.13
C LEU A 75 4.71 -7.46 9.66
N PRO A 76 3.67 -7.84 10.42
CA PRO A 76 3.39 -9.23 10.78
C PRO A 76 3.23 -10.13 9.54
N ASP A 77 3.61 -11.40 9.68
CA ASP A 77 3.60 -12.37 8.57
C ASP A 77 2.22 -12.57 7.93
N ASP A 78 1.14 -12.51 8.72
CA ASP A 78 -0.22 -12.66 8.21
C ASP A 78 -0.65 -11.47 7.34
N VAL A 79 -0.19 -10.26 7.67
CA VAL A 79 -0.38 -9.06 6.84
C VAL A 79 0.40 -9.20 5.53
N VAL A 80 1.65 -9.68 5.57
CA VAL A 80 2.46 -9.88 4.35
C VAL A 80 1.81 -10.91 3.44
N ALA A 81 1.37 -12.06 3.99
CA ALA A 81 0.67 -13.08 3.22
C ALA A 81 -0.63 -12.57 2.59
N ALA A 82 -1.36 -11.70 3.29
CA ALA A 82 -2.55 -11.06 2.75
C ALA A 82 -2.22 -10.11 1.58
N ILE A 83 -1.10 -9.38 1.64
CA ILE A 83 -0.64 -8.54 0.52
C ILE A 83 -0.25 -9.38 -0.69
N ASP A 84 0.42 -10.52 -0.50
CA ASP A 84 0.75 -11.44 -1.60
C ASP A 84 -0.51 -11.99 -2.28
N LEU A 85 -1.54 -12.31 -1.50
CA LEU A 85 -2.83 -12.74 -2.03
C LEU A 85 -3.54 -11.59 -2.76
N ALA A 86 -3.59 -10.40 -2.16
CA ALA A 86 -4.13 -9.19 -2.78
C ALA A 86 -3.45 -8.87 -4.11
N HIS A 87 -2.12 -9.04 -4.20
CA HIS A 87 -1.36 -8.88 -5.43
C HIS A 87 -1.80 -9.86 -6.50
N LYS A 88 -2.01 -11.15 -6.15
CA LYS A 88 -2.53 -12.16 -7.08
C LYS A 88 -3.96 -11.87 -7.54
N VAL A 89 -4.82 -11.36 -6.66
CA VAL A 89 -6.19 -10.94 -6.98
C VAL A 89 -6.19 -9.80 -7.99
N VAL A 90 -5.32 -8.80 -7.80
CA VAL A 90 -5.18 -7.70 -8.76
C VAL A 90 -4.59 -8.21 -10.08
N GLY A 91 -3.57 -9.07 -10.04
CA GLY A 91 -3.02 -9.73 -11.23
C GLY A 91 -2.72 -8.79 -12.40
N LEU A 92 -3.21 -9.15 -13.58
CA LEU A 92 -3.02 -8.38 -14.83
C LEU A 92 -3.78 -7.05 -14.87
N ASP A 93 -4.64 -6.77 -13.89
CA ASP A 93 -5.33 -5.49 -13.78
C ASP A 93 -4.44 -4.37 -13.21
N ALA A 94 -3.27 -4.72 -12.69
CA ALA A 94 -2.25 -3.75 -12.30
C ALA A 94 -1.86 -2.89 -13.52
N PRO A 95 -1.97 -1.55 -13.43
CA PRO A 95 -1.67 -0.71 -14.57
C PRO A 95 -0.16 -0.70 -14.85
N PHE A 96 0.22 -0.87 -16.13
CA PHE A 96 1.61 -0.83 -16.55
C PHE A 96 2.31 0.47 -16.08
N TYR A 97 3.52 0.33 -15.55
CA TYR A 97 4.22 1.41 -14.85
C TYR A 97 4.82 2.43 -15.83
N ALA A 98 5.35 1.98 -16.98
CA ALA A 98 5.84 2.87 -18.01
C ALA A 98 4.68 3.40 -18.87
N ARG A 99 4.88 4.58 -19.44
CA ARG A 99 3.98 5.20 -20.41
C ARG A 99 4.73 5.50 -21.69
#